data_AF-A0AAD8RV77-F1
#
_entry.id   AF-A0AAD8RV77-F1
#
_cell.length_a   1.000
_cell.length_b   1.000
_cell.length_c   1.000
_cell.angle_alpha   90.00
_cell.angle_beta   90.00
_cell.angle_gamma   90.00
#
_symmetry.space_group_name_H-M   'P 1'
#
loop_
_entity.id
_entity.type
_entity.pdbx_description
1 polymer ?
#
loop_
_entity_poly.entity_id
_entity_poly.type
_entity_poly.pdbx_seq_one_letter_code
_entity_poly.pdbx_strand_id
1 'polypeptide(L)'
;MDDDAEQEQEQDDFDVREELRYAEQGDASVDDYCWRIKALAAALAEQGEPVEDRVLTLLMLRGLNPRFRVTAAALLVQPAVPSFMLAFAKVHMEEYKQDHPPVLASDNADADADPAAVVD
;
A
#
# COMPACT_ATOMS: atom_id res chain seq x y z
N MET A 1 10.66 33.87 -28.16
CA MET A 1 9.23 33.50 -27.98
C MET A 1 9.19 32.20 -27.17
N ASP A 2 10.18 32.01 -26.29
CA ASP A 2 10.58 30.70 -25.77
C ASP A 2 10.44 30.64 -24.23
N ASP A 3 10.24 31.79 -23.58
CA ASP A 3 10.06 31.88 -22.12
C ASP A 3 8.73 31.26 -21.63
N ASP A 4 7.67 31.26 -22.44
CA ASP A 4 6.34 30.77 -22.00
C ASP A 4 6.31 29.23 -21.89
N ALA A 5 7.00 28.51 -22.77
CA ALA A 5 7.01 27.05 -22.77
C ALA A 5 7.87 26.45 -21.65
N GLU A 6 8.97 27.12 -21.28
CA GLU A 6 9.81 26.70 -20.16
C GLU A 6 9.07 26.88 -18.82
N GLN A 7 8.30 27.97 -18.66
CA GLN A 7 7.49 28.23 -17.46
C GLN A 7 6.34 27.23 -17.31
N GLU A 8 5.63 26.88 -18.39
CA GLU A 8 4.56 25.88 -18.36
C GLU A 8 5.10 24.50 -17.94
N GLN A 9 6.27 24.12 -18.45
CA GLN A 9 6.89 22.84 -18.12
C GLN A 9 7.41 22.77 -16.67
N GLU A 10 7.98 23.85 -16.15
CA GLU A 10 8.39 23.94 -14.73
C GLU A 10 7.18 23.94 -13.77
N GLN A 11 6.07 24.56 -14.17
CA GLN A 11 4.82 24.56 -13.41
C GLN A 11 4.20 23.15 -13.35
N ASP A 12 4.16 22.44 -14.48
CA ASP A 12 3.67 21.05 -14.56
C ASP A 12 4.53 20.09 -13.73
N ASP A 13 5.86 20.24 -13.73
CA ASP A 13 6.76 19.44 -12.88
C ASP A 13 6.51 19.67 -11.39
N PHE A 14 6.34 20.94 -11.00
CA PHE A 14 6.02 21.31 -9.62
C PHE A 14 4.71 20.65 -9.15
N ASP A 15 3.67 20.71 -9.97
CA ASP A 15 2.36 20.14 -9.65
C ASP A 15 2.43 18.60 -9.49
N VAL A 16 3.14 17.90 -10.37
CA VAL A 16 3.33 16.44 -10.27
C VAL A 16 4.08 16.06 -8.99
N ARG A 17 5.11 16.83 -8.62
CA ARG A 17 5.87 16.61 -7.39
C ARG A 17 5.02 16.80 -6.14
N GLU A 18 4.22 17.85 -6.09
CA GLU A 18 3.30 18.06 -4.96
C GLU A 18 2.27 16.93 -4.88
N GLU A 19 1.70 16.53 -6.01
CA GLU A 19 0.75 15.42 -6.06
C GLU A 19 1.38 14.14 -5.51
N LEU A 20 2.61 13.81 -5.90
CA LEU A 20 3.31 12.64 -5.37
C LEU A 20 3.57 12.75 -3.86
N ARG A 21 3.91 13.94 -3.36
CA ARG A 21 4.18 14.18 -1.93
C ARG A 21 2.93 14.12 -1.07
N TYR A 22 1.75 14.39 -1.62
CA TYR A 22 0.47 14.41 -0.92
C TYR A 22 -0.47 13.27 -1.34
N ALA A 23 -0.01 12.34 -2.17
CA ALA A 23 -0.78 11.17 -2.55
C ALA A 23 -1.16 10.34 -1.32
N GLU A 24 -2.45 10.06 -1.19
CA GLU A 24 -3.03 9.18 -0.18
C GLU A 24 -3.86 8.10 -0.88
N GLN A 25 -3.88 6.91 -0.29
CA GLN A 25 -4.66 5.77 -0.78
C GLN A 25 -6.16 6.05 -0.67
N GLY A 26 -6.61 6.67 0.42
CA GLY A 26 -8.04 6.85 0.69
C GLY A 26 -8.77 5.51 0.68
N ASP A 27 -9.83 5.43 -0.11
CA ASP A 27 -10.65 4.22 -0.30
C ASP A 27 -10.22 3.35 -1.49
N ALA A 28 -9.14 3.72 -2.20
CA ALA A 28 -8.62 2.95 -3.33
C ALA A 28 -7.98 1.63 -2.87
N SER A 29 -7.93 0.65 -3.78
CA SER A 29 -7.16 -0.58 -3.56
C SER A 29 -5.66 -0.28 -3.45
N VAL A 30 -4.89 -1.20 -2.85
CA VAL A 30 -3.43 -1.05 -2.78
C VAL A 30 -2.82 -1.04 -4.18
N ASP A 31 -3.39 -1.82 -5.11
CA ASP A 31 -2.98 -1.87 -6.51
C ASP A 31 -3.14 -0.52 -7.22
N ASP A 32 -4.34 0.08 -7.15
CA ASP A 32 -4.64 1.37 -7.79
C ASP A 32 -3.76 2.49 -7.24
N TYR A 33 -3.61 2.53 -5.91
CA TYR A 33 -2.75 3.51 -5.26
C TYR A 33 -1.28 3.36 -5.65
N CYS A 34 -0.76 2.14 -5.70
CA CYS A 34 0.62 1.89 -6.10
C CYS A 34 0.86 2.20 -7.59
N TRP A 35 -0.14 1.97 -8.45
CA TRP A 35 -0.07 2.36 -9.85
C TRP A 35 -0.01 3.88 -10.00
N ARG A 36 -0.86 4.63 -9.28
CA ARG A 36 -0.83 6.10 -9.26
C ARG A 36 0.52 6.65 -8.79
N ILE A 37 1.06 6.13 -7.69
CA ILE A 37 2.38 6.54 -7.16
C ILE A 37 3.49 6.31 -8.21
N LYS A 38 3.48 5.17 -8.91
CA LYS A 38 4.44 4.88 -9.99
C LYS A 38 4.27 5.79 -11.19
N ALA A 39 3.04 6.11 -11.58
CA ALA A 39 2.76 7.00 -12.70
C ALA A 39 3.33 8.41 -12.44
N LEU A 40 3.11 8.96 -11.24
CA LEU A 40 3.67 10.24 -10.84
C LEU A 40 5.20 10.23 -10.80
N ALA A 41 5.80 9.14 -10.28
CA ALA A 41 7.26 9.00 -10.29
C ALA A 41 7.85 8.86 -11.70
N ALA A 42 7.11 8.23 -12.63
CA ALA A 42 7.50 8.13 -14.04
C ALA A 42 7.42 9.50 -14.73
N ALA A 43 6.37 10.29 -14.48
CA ALA A 43 6.24 11.65 -15.00
C ALA A 43 7.41 12.55 -14.55
N LEU A 44 7.78 12.50 -13.26
CA LEU A 44 8.96 13.22 -12.76
C LEU A 44 10.26 12.74 -13.42
N ALA A 45 10.40 11.43 -13.69
CA ALA A 45 11.57 10.92 -14.38
C ALA A 45 11.65 11.41 -15.85
N GLU A 46 10.51 11.56 -16.53
CA GLU A 46 10.43 12.15 -17.87
C GLU A 46 10.78 13.64 -17.87
N GLN A 47 10.53 14.34 -16.77
CA GLN A 47 10.91 15.73 -16.53
C GLN A 47 12.39 15.90 -16.09
N GLY A 48 13.14 14.80 -15.92
CA GLY A 48 14.55 14.82 -15.51
C GLY A 48 14.77 14.79 -14.00
N GLU A 49 13.70 14.58 -13.22
CA GLU A 49 13.69 14.55 -11.76
C GLU A 49 13.34 13.15 -11.19
N PRO A 50 14.14 12.10 -11.48
CA PRO A 50 13.81 10.74 -11.06
C PRO A 50 13.74 10.61 -9.54
N VAL A 51 12.70 9.92 -9.06
CA VAL A 51 12.50 9.65 -7.64
C VAL A 51 13.22 8.36 -7.26
N GLU A 52 14.08 8.43 -6.25
CA GLU A 52 14.75 7.23 -5.71
C GLU A 52 13.74 6.22 -5.17
N ASP A 53 13.98 4.92 -5.41
CA ASP A 53 13.11 3.83 -4.95
C ASP A 53 12.83 3.88 -3.44
N ARG A 54 13.85 4.24 -2.64
CA ARG A 54 13.72 4.41 -1.19
C ARG A 54 12.74 5.54 -0.85
N VAL A 55 12.84 6.68 -1.53
CA VAL A 55 11.96 7.83 -1.32
C VAL A 55 10.55 7.48 -1.75
N LEU A 56 10.39 6.84 -2.92
CA LEU A 56 9.11 6.40 -3.44
C LEU A 56 8.42 5.41 -2.48
N THR A 57 9.18 4.50 -1.90
CA THR A 57 8.68 3.56 -0.89
C THR A 57 8.18 4.29 0.36
N LEU A 58 8.94 5.28 0.86
CA LEU A 58 8.52 6.06 2.03
C LEU A 58 7.25 6.87 1.76
N LEU A 59 7.12 7.45 0.57
CA LEU A 59 5.91 8.18 0.15
C LEU A 59 4.71 7.23 0.05
N MET A 60 4.89 6.06 -0.59
CA MET A 60 3.87 5.02 -0.65
C MET A 60 3.38 4.65 0.76
N LEU A 61 4.30 4.28 1.67
CA LEU A 61 3.98 3.86 3.04
C LEU A 61 3.30 4.95 3.87
N ARG A 62 3.65 6.23 3.65
CA ARG A 62 3.03 7.37 4.35
C ARG A 62 1.58 7.56 3.95
N GLY A 63 1.28 7.45 2.65
CA GLY A 63 -0.06 7.67 2.12
C GLY A 63 -0.98 6.45 2.22
N LEU A 64 -0.52 5.31 2.75
CA LEU A 64 -1.38 4.14 2.94
C LEU A 64 -2.56 4.44 3.86
N ASN A 65 -3.68 3.78 3.58
CA ASN A 65 -4.87 3.88 4.43
C ASN A 65 -4.52 3.46 5.88
N PRO A 66 -5.07 4.13 6.91
CA PRO A 66 -4.82 3.81 8.32
C PRO A 66 -5.02 2.34 8.71
N ARG A 67 -5.83 1.56 7.96
CA ARG A 67 -5.96 0.10 8.17
C ARG A 67 -4.64 -0.67 8.00
N PHE A 68 -3.71 -0.14 7.21
CA PHE A 68 -2.38 -0.73 6.99
C PHE A 68 -1.29 -0.16 7.90
N ARG A 69 -1.63 0.71 8.87
CA ARG A 69 -0.65 1.40 9.72
C ARG A 69 0.31 0.45 10.43
N VAL A 70 -0.18 -0.70 10.88
CA VAL A 70 0.66 -1.72 11.55
C VAL A 70 1.69 -2.30 10.58
N THR A 71 1.24 -2.70 9.38
CA THR A 71 2.12 -3.21 8.31
C THR A 71 3.13 -2.15 7.88
N ALA A 72 2.70 -0.91 7.67
CA ALA A 72 3.58 0.20 7.32
C ALA A 72 4.66 0.44 8.39
N ALA A 73 4.27 0.48 9.67
CA ALA A 73 5.21 0.64 10.78
C ALA A 73 6.23 -0.51 10.85
N ALA A 74 5.79 -1.76 10.65
CA ALA A 74 6.68 -2.92 10.63
C ALA A 74 7.69 -2.89 9.46
N LEU A 75 7.33 -2.25 8.34
CA LEU A 75 8.23 -2.02 7.22
C LEU A 75 9.27 -0.93 7.53
N LEU A 76 8.87 0.11 8.24
CA LEU A 76 9.72 1.26 8.57
C LEU A 76 10.73 0.98 9.70
N VAL A 77 10.44 0.05 10.60
CA VAL A 77 11.34 -0.32 11.72
C VAL A 77 12.48 -1.25 11.27
N GLN A 78 12.45 -1.75 10.03
CA GLN A 78 13.53 -2.60 9.53
C GLN A 78 14.86 -1.83 9.40
N PRO A 79 16.02 -2.49 9.57
CA PRO A 79 17.34 -1.84 9.48
C PRO A 79 17.60 -1.13 8.14
N ALA A 80 16.96 -1.61 7.09
CA ALA A 80 16.93 -0.97 5.78
C ALA A 80 15.47 -0.85 5.32
N VAL A 81 15.15 0.29 4.73
CA VAL A 81 13.85 0.48 4.05
C VAL A 81 13.78 -0.54 2.91
N PRO A 82 12.73 -1.36 2.84
CA PRO A 82 12.57 -2.32 1.75
C PRO A 82 12.46 -1.60 0.40
N SER A 83 12.70 -2.31 -0.70
CA SER A 83 12.42 -1.76 -2.02
C SER A 83 10.92 -1.56 -2.22
N PHE A 84 10.54 -0.71 -3.16
CA PHE A 84 9.14 -0.41 -3.46
C PHE A 84 8.35 -1.70 -3.71
N MET A 85 8.90 -2.58 -4.56
CA MET A 85 8.27 -3.84 -4.94
C MET A 85 8.02 -4.77 -3.74
N LEU A 86 8.98 -4.86 -2.82
CA LEU A 86 8.85 -5.69 -1.63
C LEU A 86 7.84 -5.10 -0.64
N ALA A 87 7.86 -3.78 -0.46
CA ALA A 87 6.89 -3.09 0.39
C ALA A 87 5.47 -3.27 -0.15
N PHE A 88 5.27 -3.04 -1.46
CA PHE A 88 4.02 -3.25 -2.16
C PHE A 88 3.51 -4.69 -1.99
N ALA A 89 4.33 -5.70 -2.27
CA ALA A 89 3.92 -7.11 -2.15
C ALA A 89 3.45 -7.47 -0.72
N LYS A 90 4.09 -6.92 0.31
CA LYS A 90 3.69 -7.15 1.70
C LYS A 90 2.36 -6.47 2.06
N VAL A 91 2.13 -5.25 1.58
CA VAL A 91 0.88 -4.51 1.82
C VAL A 91 -0.26 -5.13 1.02
N HIS A 92 -0.03 -5.51 -0.23
CA HIS A 92 -0.99 -6.21 -1.08
C HIS A 92 -1.44 -7.55 -0.47
N MET A 93 -0.49 -8.33 0.04
CA MET A 93 -0.81 -9.58 0.75
C MET A 93 -1.63 -9.33 2.02
N GLU A 94 -1.39 -8.20 2.71
CA GLU A 94 -2.18 -7.82 3.87
C GLU A 94 -3.61 -7.44 3.48
N GLU A 95 -3.79 -6.70 2.38
CA GLU A 95 -5.12 -6.39 1.82
C GLU A 95 -5.89 -7.68 1.51
N TYR A 96 -5.26 -8.62 0.81
CA TYR A 96 -5.85 -9.92 0.51
C TYR A 96 -6.31 -10.68 1.78
N LYS A 97 -5.51 -10.67 2.85
CA LYS A 97 -5.90 -11.32 4.12
C LYS A 97 -7.08 -10.64 4.82
N GLN A 98 -7.18 -9.32 4.69
CA GLN A 98 -8.30 -8.55 5.26
C GLN A 98 -9.59 -8.80 4.48
N ASP A 99 -9.51 -8.90 3.15
CA ASP A 99 -10.65 -9.18 2.27
C ASP A 99 -11.08 -10.66 2.32
N HIS A 100 -10.14 -11.55 2.68
CA HIS A 100 -10.36 -12.99 2.82
C HIS A 100 -9.90 -13.47 4.20
N PRO A 101 -10.68 -13.17 5.27
CA PRO A 101 -10.33 -13.60 6.61
C PRO A 101 -10.23 -15.14 6.66
N PRO A 102 -9.26 -15.70 7.40
CA PRO A 102 -9.13 -17.15 7.52
C PRO A 102 -10.42 -17.76 8.07
N VAL A 103 -10.95 -18.76 7.37
CA VAL A 103 -12.15 -19.51 7.76
C VAL A 103 -11.81 -20.42 8.95
N LEU A 104 -11.61 -19.87 10.14
CA LEU A 104 -11.41 -20.66 11.37
C LEU A 104 -11.98 -19.95 12.60
N ALA A 105 -13.29 -20.04 12.76
CA ALA A 105 -14.01 -20.20 14.02
C ALA A 105 -15.52 -20.36 13.74
N SER A 106 -15.90 -21.41 12.99
CA SER A 106 -17.24 -21.99 13.17
C SER A 106 -17.09 -23.01 14.27
N ASP A 107 -17.41 -22.60 15.49
CA ASP A 107 -17.54 -23.49 16.64
C ASP A 107 -18.59 -24.56 16.32
N ASN A 108 -18.13 -25.77 15.98
CA ASN A 108 -18.94 -26.97 16.18
C ASN A 108 -18.85 -27.33 17.66
N ALA A 109 -19.52 -26.53 18.49
CA ALA A 109 -19.87 -26.88 19.86
C ALA A 109 -21.25 -27.55 19.85
N ASP A 110 -21.35 -28.74 19.27
CA ASP A 110 -22.40 -29.70 19.64
C ASP A 110 -21.75 -30.79 20.48
N ALA A 111 -21.45 -30.39 21.72
CA ALA A 111 -21.39 -31.31 22.83
C ALA A 111 -22.82 -31.43 23.38
N ASP A 112 -23.60 -32.36 22.82
CA ASP A 112 -24.69 -32.96 23.58
C ASP A 112 -24.34 -34.44 23.77
N ALA A 113 -24.07 -34.76 25.02
CA ALA A 113 -23.65 -36.06 25.48
C ALA A 113 -24.89 -36.92 25.73
N ASP A 114 -24.84 -38.21 25.37
CA ASP A 114 -25.52 -39.21 26.19
C ASP A 114 -24.65 -40.48 26.33
N PRO A 115 -24.03 -40.71 27.51
CA PRO A 115 -23.26 -41.89 27.81
C PRO A 115 -24.03 -42.84 28.75
N ALA A 116 -25.01 -43.62 28.28
CA ALA A 116 -25.50 -44.79 29.01
C ALA A 116 -26.45 -45.69 28.20
N ALA A 117 -25.98 -46.88 27.80
CA ALA A 117 -26.77 -48.12 27.82
C ALA A 117 -25.87 -49.34 27.55
N VAL A 118 -25.26 -49.83 28.63
CA VAL A 118 -24.93 -51.26 28.79
C VAL A 118 -26.11 -51.89 29.53
N VAL A 119 -26.43 -53.16 29.22
CA VAL A 119 -27.46 -54.09 29.77
C VAL A 119 -28.65 -54.27 28.82
N ASP A 120 -29.07 -55.46 28.38
CA ASP A 120 -28.90 -56.86 28.87
C ASP A 120 -28.54 -57.80 27.70
#